data_AF-A0A0G1XQR7-F1
#
_entry.id   AF-A0A0G1XQR7-F1
#
_cell.length_a   1.000
_cell.length_b   1.000
_cell.length_c   1.000
_cell.angle_alpha   90.00
_cell.angle_beta   90.00
_cell.angle_gamma   90.00
#
_symmetry.space_group_name_H-M   'P 1'
#
loop_
_entity.id
_entity.type
_entity.pdbx_description
1 polymer ?
#
loop_
_entity_poly.entity_id
_entity_poly.type
_entity_poly.pdbx_seq_one_letter_code
_entity_poly.pdbx_strand_id
1 'polypeptide(L)'
;MAKRRIVNIETVVPQADETKNPFESVIAMAEMTSDGNTQNIDLHGEDSETAVSLADQFLHQQFLAGESVVKIIHGRGTGALRRAVAAMLKNHPVVEYFRDSLNTSELGGVTYVALARRSK
;
A
#
# COMPACT_ATOMS: atom_id res chain seq x y z
N MET A 1 -25.05 17.03 54.61
CA MET A 1 -24.01 15.97 54.63
C MET A 1 -24.00 15.27 53.28
N ALA A 2 -23.08 15.62 52.38
CA ALA A 2 -23.03 15.10 51.02
C ALA A 2 -22.19 13.81 50.98
N LYS A 3 -22.81 12.67 50.64
CA LYS A 3 -22.09 11.41 50.38
C LYS A 3 -21.29 11.55 49.09
N ARG A 4 -19.96 11.52 49.21
CA ARG A 4 -19.04 11.38 48.08
C ARG A 4 -19.28 10.01 47.43
N ARG A 5 -19.76 9.99 46.20
CA ARG A 5 -19.85 8.78 45.37
C ARG A 5 -18.48 8.61 44.71
N ILE A 6 -17.76 7.56 45.11
CA ILE A 6 -16.54 7.10 44.46
C ILE A 6 -16.95 6.64 43.06
N VAL A 7 -16.36 7.24 42.03
CA VAL A 7 -16.55 6.83 40.63
C VAL A 7 -15.58 5.69 40.38
N ASN A 8 -16.09 4.51 40.03
CA ASN A 8 -15.28 3.37 39.63
C ASN A 8 -14.45 3.74 38.40
N ILE A 9 -13.13 3.58 38.51
CA ILE A 9 -12.20 3.64 37.38
C ILE A 9 -12.25 2.25 36.75
N GLU A 10 -13.18 2.04 35.83
CA GLU A 10 -13.10 0.88 34.94
C GLU A 10 -11.92 1.09 34.00
N THR A 11 -11.00 0.12 34.07
CA THR A 11 -9.85 -0.02 33.20
C THR A 11 -10.29 0.10 31.74
N VAL A 12 -9.85 1.16 31.07
CA VAL A 12 -9.96 1.28 29.62
C VAL A 12 -9.04 0.24 29.00
N VAL A 13 -9.60 -0.92 28.68
CA VAL A 13 -8.96 -1.88 27.78
C VAL A 13 -8.98 -1.22 26.39
N PRO A 14 -7.84 -1.05 25.70
CA PRO A 14 -7.85 -0.49 24.36
C PRO A 14 -8.57 -1.47 23.44
N GLN A 15 -9.76 -1.10 22.98
CA GLN A 15 -10.47 -1.83 21.93
C GLN A 15 -9.65 -1.70 20.64
N ALA A 16 -9.20 -2.83 20.10
CA ALA A 16 -8.57 -2.89 18.79
C ALA A 16 -9.61 -2.46 17.73
N ASP A 17 -9.24 -1.47 16.91
CA ASP A 17 -10.07 -0.88 15.86
C ASP A 17 -10.46 -1.93 14.79
N GLU A 18 -11.73 -2.30 14.71
CA GLU A 18 -12.28 -3.37 13.85
C GLU A 18 -12.36 -3.02 12.34
N THR A 19 -11.79 -1.90 11.89
CA THR A 19 -12.02 -1.35 10.54
C THR A 19 -10.81 -1.37 9.59
N LYS A 20 -9.67 -1.93 10.00
CA LYS A 20 -8.46 -1.93 9.14
C LYS A 20 -8.56 -3.00 8.06
N ASN A 21 -8.46 -2.57 6.79
CA ASN A 21 -8.37 -3.46 5.64
C ASN A 21 -7.22 -4.48 5.87
N PRO A 22 -7.45 -5.79 5.64
CA PRO A 22 -6.45 -6.83 5.94
C PRO A 22 -5.10 -6.61 5.22
N PHE A 23 -5.09 -5.93 4.08
CA PHE A 23 -3.90 -5.61 3.32
C PHE A 23 -3.11 -4.41 3.87
N GLU A 24 -3.73 -3.55 4.70
CA GLU A 24 -3.03 -2.41 5.31
C GLU A 24 -1.87 -2.86 6.19
N SER A 25 -2.07 -3.91 6.98
CA SER A 25 -1.01 -4.45 7.84
C SER A 25 0.18 -4.97 7.03
N VAL A 26 -0.09 -5.62 5.89
CA VAL A 26 0.97 -6.19 5.02
C VAL A 26 1.74 -5.08 4.30
N ILE A 27 1.03 -4.06 3.79
CA ILE A 27 1.67 -2.90 3.17
C ILE A 27 2.47 -2.11 4.21
N ALA A 28 1.91 -1.85 5.39
CA ALA A 28 2.61 -1.13 6.46
C ALA A 28 3.89 -1.86 6.88
N MET A 29 3.88 -3.19 6.96
CA MET A 29 5.08 -3.97 7.23
C MET A 29 6.13 -3.78 6.13
N ALA A 30 5.75 -3.90 4.86
CA ALA A 30 6.65 -3.71 3.71
C ALA A 30 7.24 -2.28 3.65
N GLU A 31 6.45 -1.30 4.07
CA GLU A 31 6.84 0.10 4.12
C GLU A 31 7.79 0.43 5.29
N MET A 32 7.61 -0.22 6.44
CA MET A 32 8.52 -0.11 7.59
C MET A 32 9.87 -0.78 7.32
N THR A 33 9.86 -1.92 6.63
CA THR A 33 11.06 -2.68 6.25
C THR A 33 11.65 -2.19 4.92
N SER A 34 11.61 -0.88 4.67
CA SER A 34 12.00 -0.23 3.40
C SER A 34 13.47 -0.45 2.97
N ASP A 35 14.19 -1.36 3.62
CA ASP A 35 15.61 -1.73 3.49
C ASP A 35 15.96 -2.48 2.18
N GLY A 36 15.19 -2.28 1.10
CA GLY A 36 15.52 -2.77 -0.24
C GLY A 36 15.05 -4.19 -0.58
N ASN A 37 14.31 -4.88 0.29
CA ASN A 37 13.82 -6.23 0.01
C ASN A 37 12.46 -6.27 -0.72
N THR A 38 11.71 -5.15 -0.74
CA THR A 38 10.45 -5.10 -1.50
C THR A 38 10.74 -4.88 -2.97
N GLN A 39 10.24 -5.80 -3.80
CA GLN A 39 10.36 -5.71 -5.24
C GLN A 39 9.67 -4.46 -5.77
N ASN A 40 10.32 -3.76 -6.69
CA ASN A 40 9.87 -2.46 -7.15
C ASN A 40 10.20 -2.22 -8.62
N ILE A 41 9.45 -1.29 -9.22
CA ILE A 41 9.73 -0.73 -10.55
C ILE A 41 9.78 0.79 -10.48
N ASP A 42 10.75 1.37 -11.16
CA ASP A 42 10.89 2.81 -11.34
C ASP A 42 10.35 3.22 -12.72
N LEU A 43 9.41 4.16 -12.73
CA LEU A 43 8.72 4.70 -13.91
C LEU A 43 9.01 6.19 -14.11
N HIS A 44 9.99 6.77 -13.41
CA HIS A 44 10.33 8.19 -13.57
C HIS A 44 10.74 8.50 -15.01
N GLY A 45 10.18 9.58 -15.56
CA GLY A 45 10.54 10.07 -16.89
C GLY A 45 9.82 9.36 -18.03
N GLU A 46 9.11 8.27 -17.74
CA GLU A 46 8.28 7.60 -18.73
C GLU A 46 7.01 8.41 -19.06
N ASP A 47 6.49 8.21 -20.28
CA ASP A 47 5.15 8.67 -20.61
C ASP A 47 4.07 7.79 -19.93
N SER A 48 2.85 8.30 -19.86
CA SER A 48 1.78 7.62 -19.11
C SER A 48 1.38 6.26 -19.71
N GLU A 49 1.46 6.08 -21.03
CA GLU A 49 1.09 4.83 -21.68
C GLU A 49 2.17 3.77 -21.45
N THR A 50 3.43 4.15 -21.66
CA THR A 50 4.59 3.29 -21.38
C THR A 50 4.66 2.90 -19.90
N ALA A 51 4.49 3.86 -18.99
CA ALA A 51 4.50 3.59 -17.55
C ALA A 51 3.42 2.58 -17.13
N VAL A 52 2.21 2.70 -17.69
CA VAL A 52 1.12 1.76 -17.41
C VAL A 52 1.44 0.36 -17.95
N SER A 53 1.98 0.26 -19.18
CA SER A 53 2.38 -1.01 -19.78
C SER A 53 3.50 -1.70 -18.99
N LEU A 54 4.50 -0.95 -18.55
CA LEU A 54 5.59 -1.46 -17.72
C LEU A 54 5.09 -1.92 -16.34
N ALA A 55 4.21 -1.13 -15.72
CA ALA A 55 3.61 -1.49 -14.43
C ALA A 55 2.77 -2.78 -14.52
N ASP A 56 1.96 -2.95 -15.56
CA ASP A 56 1.16 -4.15 -15.80
C ASP A 56 2.04 -5.41 -15.92
N GLN A 57 3.07 -5.35 -16.77
CA GLN A 57 4.02 -6.44 -16.94
C GLN A 57 4.74 -6.79 -15.63
N PHE A 58 5.17 -5.76 -14.89
CA PHE A 58 5.79 -5.93 -13.59
C PHE A 58 4.85 -6.62 -12.59
N LEU A 59 3.61 -6.17 -12.45
CA LEU A 59 2.64 -6.80 -11.54
C LEU A 59 2.42 -8.28 -11.87
N HIS A 60 2.35 -8.61 -13.15
CA HIS A 60 2.22 -10.00 -13.58
C HIS A 60 3.44 -10.84 -13.20
N GLN A 61 4.66 -10.34 -13.46
CA GLN A 61 5.90 -11.03 -13.10
C GLN A 61 6.00 -11.27 -11.59
N GLN A 62 5.67 -10.27 -10.78
CA GLN A 62 5.77 -10.39 -9.33
C GLN A 62 4.67 -11.27 -8.73
N PHE A 63 3.48 -11.28 -9.34
CA PHE A 63 2.44 -12.25 -9.02
C PHE A 63 2.92 -13.69 -9.28
N LEU A 64 3.56 -13.94 -10.42
CA LEU A 64 4.13 -15.26 -10.74
C LEU A 64 5.26 -15.67 -9.79
N ALA A 65 6.08 -14.69 -9.35
CA ALA A 65 7.12 -14.89 -8.35
C ALA A 65 6.58 -15.15 -6.94
N GLY A 66 5.27 -14.94 -6.71
CA GLY A 66 4.62 -15.17 -5.42
C GLY A 66 4.84 -14.04 -4.42
N GLU A 67 5.18 -12.83 -4.90
CA GLU A 67 5.31 -11.66 -4.04
C GLU A 67 3.95 -11.29 -3.44
N SER A 68 3.95 -10.90 -2.17
CA SER A 68 2.73 -10.46 -1.49
C SER A 68 2.50 -8.95 -1.64
N VAL A 69 3.57 -8.17 -1.68
CA VAL A 69 3.53 -6.70 -1.83
C VAL A 69 4.66 -6.24 -2.72
N VAL A 70 4.38 -5.29 -3.60
CA VAL A 70 5.35 -4.63 -4.47
C VAL A 70 5.23 -3.11 -4.39
N LYS A 71 6.25 -2.39 -4.87
CA LYS A 71 6.25 -0.93 -4.97
C LYS A 71 6.27 -0.48 -6.43
N ILE A 72 5.49 0.55 -6.74
CA ILE A 72 5.57 1.27 -8.02
C ILE A 72 6.02 2.69 -7.73
N ILE A 73 7.18 3.04 -8.26
CA ILE A 73 7.79 4.36 -8.10
C ILE A 73 7.45 5.16 -9.36
N HIS A 74 6.42 5.99 -9.28
CA HIS A 74 5.95 6.82 -10.41
C HIS A 74 6.39 8.29 -10.30
N GLY A 75 7.07 8.64 -9.19
CA GLY A 75 7.51 9.99 -8.90
C GLY A 75 6.37 10.93 -8.49
N ARG A 76 6.76 12.05 -7.88
CA ARG A 76 5.80 13.05 -7.35
C ARG A 76 5.22 13.92 -8.47
N GLY A 77 6.10 14.60 -9.21
CA GLY A 77 5.79 15.39 -10.41
C GLY A 77 4.46 16.15 -10.35
N THR A 78 3.73 16.13 -11.46
CA THR A 78 2.35 16.66 -11.57
C THR A 78 1.29 15.63 -11.15
N GLY A 79 1.71 14.45 -10.68
CA GLY A 79 0.86 13.31 -10.39
C GLY A 79 0.22 12.64 -11.62
N ALA A 80 0.67 12.94 -12.85
CA ALA A 80 0.14 12.32 -14.06
C ALA A 80 0.32 10.79 -14.05
N LEU A 81 1.55 10.32 -13.82
CA LEU A 81 1.85 8.89 -13.72
C LEU A 81 1.11 8.23 -12.55
N ARG A 82 1.08 8.88 -11.37
CA ARG A 82 0.27 8.41 -10.23
C ARG A 82 -1.18 8.14 -10.61
N ARG A 83 -1.84 9.07 -11.32
CA ARG A 83 -3.24 8.91 -11.73
C ARG A 83 -3.42 7.81 -12.77
N ALA A 84 -2.52 7.72 -13.75
CA ALA A 84 -2.56 6.69 -14.79
C ALA A 84 -2.37 5.28 -14.20
N VAL A 85 -1.34 5.10 -13.37
CA VAL A 85 -1.06 3.85 -12.64
C VAL A 85 -2.24 3.49 -11.74
N ALA A 86 -2.75 4.42 -10.93
CA ALA A 86 -3.88 4.15 -10.06
C ALA A 86 -5.16 3.75 -10.83
N ALA A 87 -5.39 4.31 -12.03
CA ALA A 87 -6.52 3.92 -12.86
C ALA A 87 -6.40 2.48 -13.39
N MET A 88 -5.19 2.06 -13.78
CA MET A 88 -4.91 0.68 -14.16
C MET A 88 -5.05 -0.28 -12.97
N LEU A 89 -4.43 0.05 -11.82
CA LEU A 89 -4.44 -0.80 -10.62
C LEU A 89 -5.85 -1.15 -10.14
N LYS A 90 -6.80 -0.21 -10.21
CA LYS A 90 -8.21 -0.43 -9.83
C LYS A 90 -8.88 -1.58 -10.56
N ASN A 91 -8.43 -1.90 -11.78
CA ASN A 91 -9.05 -2.90 -12.64
C ASN A 91 -8.12 -4.10 -12.90
N HIS A 92 -6.93 -4.13 -12.28
CA HIS A 92 -5.93 -5.14 -12.57
C HIS A 92 -6.26 -6.47 -11.83
N PRO A 93 -6.31 -7.61 -12.52
CA PRO A 93 -6.89 -8.86 -11.97
C PRO A 93 -6.14 -9.48 -10.80
N VAL A 94 -4.84 -9.18 -10.67
CA VAL A 94 -4.00 -9.73 -9.59
C VAL A 94 -3.78 -8.77 -8.43
N VAL A 95 -4.41 -7.58 -8.47
CA VAL A 95 -4.29 -6.56 -7.43
C VAL A 95 -5.47 -6.71 -6.47
N GLU A 96 -5.15 -6.91 -5.19
CA GLU A 96 -6.16 -7.03 -4.13
C GLU A 96 -6.40 -5.68 -3.44
N TYR A 97 -5.33 -4.91 -3.28
CA TYR A 97 -5.35 -3.61 -2.63
C TYR A 97 -4.14 -2.78 -3.02
N PHE A 98 -4.28 -1.46 -3.00
CA PHE A 98 -3.14 -0.57 -3.16
C PHE A 98 -3.40 0.75 -2.45
N ARG A 99 -2.32 1.43 -2.07
CA ARG A 99 -2.37 2.79 -1.55
C ARG A 99 -1.04 3.51 -1.80
N ASP A 100 -1.09 4.84 -1.73
CA ASP A 100 0.13 5.63 -1.71
C ASP A 100 0.96 5.31 -0.45
N SER A 101 2.27 5.51 -0.55
CA SER A 101 3.18 5.53 0.59
C SER A 101 2.78 6.61 1.59
N LEU A 102 2.86 6.29 2.88
CA LEU A 102 2.68 7.20 4.02
C LEU A 102 4.03 7.73 4.53
N ASN A 103 5.14 7.11 4.14
CA ASN A 103 6.48 7.56 4.44
C ASN A 103 6.76 8.92 3.80
N THR A 104 7.28 9.86 4.60
CA THR A 104 7.52 11.24 4.16
C THR A 104 8.49 11.36 2.98
N SER A 105 9.45 10.44 2.86
CA SER A 105 10.42 10.39 1.75
C SER A 105 9.81 9.93 0.42
N GLU A 106 8.78 9.08 0.48
CA GLU A 106 8.14 8.43 -0.66
C GLU A 106 6.75 9.02 -0.97
N LEU A 107 6.24 9.90 -0.10
CA LEU A 107 4.89 10.45 -0.14
C LEU A 107 4.56 11.06 -1.50
N GLY A 108 3.48 10.56 -2.12
CA GLY A 108 2.99 11.00 -3.43
C GLY A 108 3.85 10.57 -4.62
N GLY A 109 4.95 9.85 -4.41
CA GLY A 109 5.83 9.33 -5.45
C GLY A 109 5.86 7.81 -5.56
N VAL A 110 5.37 7.11 -4.54
CA VAL A 110 5.35 5.65 -4.48
C VAL A 110 3.96 5.15 -4.14
N THR A 111 3.52 4.13 -4.87
CA THR A 111 2.32 3.34 -4.56
C THR A 111 2.74 1.94 -4.16
N TYR A 112 2.22 1.45 -3.04
CA TYR A 112 2.34 0.06 -2.63
C TYR A 112 1.14 -0.72 -3.12
N VAL A 113 1.39 -1.94 -3.60
CA VAL A 113 0.36 -2.81 -4.17
C VAL A 113 0.44 -4.17 -3.50
N ALA A 114 -0.66 -4.60 -2.88
CA ALA A 114 -0.85 -5.96 -2.39
C ALA A 114 -1.39 -6.83 -3.52
N LEU A 115 -0.70 -7.94 -3.76
CA LEU A 115 -1.03 -8.90 -4.81
C LEU A 115 -1.84 -10.08 -4.26
N ALA A 116 -2.68 -10.66 -5.11
CA ALA A 116 -3.37 -11.90 -4.81
C ALA A 116 -2.36 -13.02 -4.53
N ARG A 117 -2.60 -13.83 -3.50
CA ARG A 117 -1.72 -14.97 -3.22
C ARG A 117 -2.01 -16.09 -4.23
N ARG A 118 -1.00 -16.50 -4.97
CA ARG A 118 -1.05 -17.75 -5.73
C ARG A 118 -1.11 -18.93 -4.74
N SER A 119 -2.22 -19.68 -4.73
CA SER A 119 -2.27 -20.95 -4.02
C SER A 119 -1.28 -21.92 -4.67
N LYS A 120 -0.43 -22.56 -3.86
CA LYS A 120 0.44 -23.64 -4.31
C LYS A 120 -0.36 -24.86 -4.74
#